data_AF-A0A2M8DX77-F1
#
_entry.id   AF-A0A2M8DX77-F1
#
_cell.length_a   1.000
_cell.length_b   1.000
_cell.length_c   1.000
_cell.angle_alpha   90.00
_cell.angle_beta   90.00
_cell.angle_gamma   90.00
#
_symmetry.space_group_name_H-M   'P 1'
#
loop_
_entity.id
_entity.type
_entity.pdbx_description
1 polymer ?
#
loop_
_entity_poly.entity_id
_entity_poly.type
_entity_poly.pdbx_seq_one_letter_code
_entity_poly.pdbx_strand_id
1 'polypeptide(L)'
;MINKEINILDVAHPSVAQMVESVIGCKWSLTVIELIRKGVNRPGKMEHAIAGLSAKVLNERLHKLSHFGVIEKRVFAETPP
;
A
#
# COMPACT_ATOMS: atom_id res chain seq x y z
N MET A 1 -0.38 40.66 -12.43
CA MET A 1 0.30 39.35 -12.36
C MET A 1 -0.21 38.67 -11.10
N ILE A 2 -1.22 37.81 -11.25
CA ILE A 2 -1.95 37.20 -10.12
C ILE A 2 -1.14 36.00 -9.64
N ASN A 3 -0.60 36.08 -8.43
CA ASN A 3 0.01 34.97 -7.74
C ASN A 3 -1.10 33.97 -7.38
N LYS A 4 -1.11 32.82 -8.06
CA LYS A 4 -1.98 31.69 -7.77
C LYS A 4 -1.40 30.96 -6.56
N GLU A 5 -1.85 31.31 -5.36
CA GLU A 5 -1.66 30.47 -4.18
C GLU A 5 -2.31 29.12 -4.44
N ILE A 6 -1.50 28.06 -4.52
CA ILE A 6 -1.98 26.69 -4.57
C ILE A 6 -2.40 26.32 -3.16
N ASN A 7 -3.70 26.25 -2.93
CA ASN A 7 -4.27 25.83 -1.66
C ASN A 7 -4.09 24.31 -1.52
N ILE A 8 -3.18 23.89 -0.63
CA ILE A 8 -2.82 22.47 -0.39
C ILE A 8 -4.00 21.65 0.18
N LEU A 9 -5.10 22.30 0.55
CA LEU A 9 -6.29 21.67 1.15
C LEU A 9 -7.24 21.01 0.14
N ASP A 10 -7.00 21.10 -1.17
CA ASP A 10 -7.89 20.57 -2.22
C ASP A 10 -7.35 19.30 -2.92
N VAL A 11 -6.54 18.50 -2.23
CA VAL A 11 -6.28 17.12 -2.67
C VAL A 11 -7.46 16.28 -2.22
N ALA A 12 -8.44 16.06 -3.10
CA ALA A 12 -9.62 15.25 -2.80
C ALA A 12 -9.21 13.89 -2.21
N HIS A 13 -9.39 13.72 -0.89
CA HIS A 13 -9.16 12.44 -0.25
C HIS A 13 -10.26 11.47 -0.67
N PRO A 14 -9.90 10.21 -1.00
CA PRO A 14 -10.91 9.22 -1.36
C PRO A 14 -11.84 8.99 -0.16
N SER A 15 -13.14 8.91 -0.42
CA SER A 15 -14.10 8.49 0.60
C SER A 15 -13.80 7.08 1.08
N VAL A 16 -14.29 6.73 2.27
CA VAL A 16 -14.15 5.36 2.81
C VAL A 16 -14.69 4.32 1.84
N ALA A 17 -15.82 4.59 1.17
CA ALA A 17 -16.40 3.68 0.18
C ALA A 17 -15.44 3.44 -0.99
N GLN A 18 -14.82 4.49 -1.55
CA GLN A 18 -13.85 4.37 -2.64
C GLN A 18 -12.57 3.64 -2.22
N MET A 19 -12.11 3.86 -0.98
CA MET A 19 -10.97 3.16 -0.42
C MET A 19 -11.27 1.65 -0.30
N VAL A 20 -12.42 1.31 0.29
CA VAL A 20 -12.85 -0.08 0.47
C VAL A 20 -13.04 -0.76 -0.88
N GLU A 21 -13.76 -0.14 -1.82
CA GLU A 21 -13.95 -0.69 -3.16
C GLU A 21 -12.61 -0.95 -3.86
N SER A 22 -11.67 -0.01 -3.77
CA SER A 22 -10.35 -0.21 -4.36
C SER A 22 -9.54 -1.32 -3.68
N VAL A 23 -9.72 -1.55 -2.38
CA VAL A 23 -9.00 -2.61 -1.66
C VAL A 23 -9.62 -3.96 -2.02
N ILE A 24 -10.94 -4.10 -1.91
CA ILE A 24 -11.66 -5.36 -2.15
C ILE A 24 -11.64 -5.74 -3.63
N GLY A 25 -11.77 -4.78 -4.54
CA GLY A 25 -11.78 -5.01 -5.99
C GLY A 25 -10.40 -5.36 -6.59
N CYS A 26 -9.32 -5.28 -5.81
CA CYS A 26 -7.99 -5.60 -6.29
C CYS A 26 -7.57 -7.01 -5.84
N LYS A 27 -7.31 -7.88 -6.82
CA LYS A 27 -6.93 -9.29 -6.66
C LYS A 27 -5.90 -9.55 -5.55
N TRP A 28 -4.94 -8.66 -5.37
CA TRP A 28 -3.79 -8.90 -4.49
C TRP A 28 -3.88 -8.21 -3.15
N SER A 29 -4.71 -7.18 -2.98
CA SER A 29 -4.70 -6.37 -1.75
C SER A 29 -5.07 -7.21 -0.52
N LEU A 30 -6.10 -8.06 -0.63
CA LEU A 30 -6.50 -8.94 0.46
C LEU A 30 -5.43 -9.99 0.78
N THR A 31 -4.77 -10.55 -0.23
CA THR A 31 -3.68 -11.51 -0.03
C THR A 31 -2.47 -10.86 0.65
N VAL A 32 -2.14 -9.62 0.30
CA VAL A 32 -1.07 -8.84 0.96
C VAL A 32 -1.41 -8.58 2.43
N ILE A 33 -2.65 -8.18 2.73
CA ILE A 33 -3.12 -7.99 4.12
C ILE A 33 -3.03 -9.31 4.91
N GLU A 34 -3.41 -10.42 4.30
CA GLU A 34 -3.33 -11.74 4.92
C GLU A 34 -1.89 -12.17 5.22
N LEU A 35 -0.94 -11.91 4.31
CA LEU A 35 0.48 -12.17 4.54
C LEU A 35 1.04 -11.36 5.72
N ILE A 36 0.67 -10.07 5.79
CA ILE A 36 1.07 -9.20 6.89
C ILE A 36 0.52 -9.72 8.22
N ARG A 37 -0.76 -10.13 8.23
CA ARG A 37 -1.40 -10.74 9.40
C ARG A 37 -0.71 -12.03 9.85
N LYS A 38 -0.13 -12.79 8.92
CA LYS A 38 0.69 -13.98 9.17
C LYS A 38 2.16 -13.68 9.55
N GLY A 39 2.55 -12.41 9.61
CA GLY A 39 3.91 -11.98 9.95
C GLY A 39 4.90 -12.00 8.79
N VAL A 40 4.46 -12.25 7.56
CA VAL A 40 5.31 -12.20 6.36
C VAL A 40 5.44 -10.74 5.91
N ASN A 41 6.25 -9.96 6.63
CA ASN A 41 6.28 -8.48 6.50
C ASN A 41 7.37 -7.94 5.57
N ARG A 42 8.29 -8.77 5.09
CA ARG A 42 9.36 -8.35 4.16
C ARG A 42 8.88 -8.51 2.71
N PRO A 43 8.92 -7.46 1.86
CA PRO A 43 8.43 -7.53 0.48
C PRO A 43 9.01 -8.70 -0.32
N GLY A 44 10.33 -8.92 -0.23
CA GLY A 44 10.97 -10.07 -0.88
C GLY A 44 10.37 -11.42 -0.44
N LYS A 45 10.06 -11.61 0.85
CA LYS A 45 9.41 -12.84 1.33
C LYS A 45 7.95 -12.93 0.85
N MET A 46 7.23 -11.81 0.74
CA MET A 46 5.86 -11.79 0.22
C MET A 46 5.80 -12.19 -1.25
N GLU A 47 6.72 -11.70 -2.08
CA GLU A 47 6.81 -12.05 -3.51
C GLU A 47 7.03 -13.55 -3.71
N HIS A 48 7.91 -14.15 -2.92
CA HIS A 48 8.19 -15.59 -3.00
C HIS A 48 7.03 -16.45 -2.45
N ALA A 49 6.20 -15.90 -1.56
CA ALA A 49 5.07 -16.61 -0.97
C ALA A 49 3.86 -16.71 -1.91
N ILE A 50 3.78 -15.89 -2.97
CA ILE A 50 2.61 -15.82 -3.87
C ILE A 50 3.07 -15.96 -5.32
N ALA A 51 2.81 -17.13 -5.91
CA ALA A 51 3.03 -17.33 -7.33
C ALA A 51 2.23 -16.33 -8.18
N GLY A 52 2.90 -15.62 -9.08
CA GLY A 52 2.28 -14.67 -10.02
C GLY A 52 2.06 -13.25 -9.48
N LEU A 53 2.43 -12.94 -8.24
CA LEU A 53 2.51 -11.57 -7.74
C LEU A 53 3.88 -10.98 -8.07
N SER A 54 3.93 -9.99 -8.97
CA SER A 54 5.19 -9.32 -9.30
C SER A 54 5.58 -8.31 -8.23
N ALA A 55 6.89 -8.06 -8.10
CA ALA A 55 7.46 -7.05 -7.21
C ALA A 55 6.84 -5.66 -7.42
N LYS A 56 6.61 -5.29 -8.68
CA LYS A 56 5.97 -4.03 -9.05
C LYS A 56 4.57 -3.94 -8.46
N VAL A 57 3.74 -4.96 -8.71
CA VAL A 57 2.35 -4.97 -8.24
C VAL A 57 2.31 -5.00 -6.71
N LEU A 58 3.16 -5.78 -6.05
CA LEU A 58 3.28 -5.79 -4.60
C LEU A 58 3.60 -4.39 -4.05
N ASN A 59 4.62 -3.72 -4.61
CA ASN A 59 5.00 -2.38 -4.17
C ASN A 59 3.86 -1.37 -4.35
N GLU A 60 3.14 -1.41 -5.47
CA GLU A 60 1.95 -0.57 -5.67
C GLU A 60 0.87 -0.84 -4.61
N ARG A 61 0.64 -2.11 -4.26
CA ARG A 61 -0.35 -2.47 -3.24
C ARG A 61 0.07 -1.99 -1.86
N LEU A 62 1.32 -2.23 -1.46
CA LEU A 62 1.86 -1.77 -0.19
C LEU A 62 1.80 -0.24 -0.07
N HIS A 63 2.18 0.48 -1.12
CA HIS A 63 2.09 1.93 -1.16
C HIS A 63 0.64 2.40 -0.99
N LYS A 64 -0.31 1.81 -1.74
CA LYS A 64 -1.72 2.20 -1.66
C LYS A 64 -2.34 1.91 -0.29
N LEU A 65 -2.09 0.72 0.27
CA LEU A 65 -2.58 0.34 1.59
C LEU A 65 -1.97 1.22 2.68
N SER A 66 -0.70 1.60 2.56
CA SER A 66 -0.07 2.52 3.51
C SER A 66 -0.63 3.93 3.38
N HIS A 67 -0.86 4.41 2.15
CA HIS A 67 -1.49 5.72 1.90
C HIS A 67 -2.92 5.78 2.46
N PHE A 68 -3.66 4.67 2.39
CA PHE A 68 -4.98 4.53 2.99
C PHE A 68 -4.97 4.36 4.51
N GLY A 69 -3.79 4.26 5.15
CA GLY A 69 -3.67 4.01 6.58
C GLY A 69 -4.07 2.60 7.02
N VAL A 70 -4.22 1.66 6.08
CA VAL A 70 -4.57 0.25 6.37
C VAL A 70 -3.37 -0.51 6.93
N ILE A 71 -2.16 -0.14 6.52
CA ILE A 71 -0.90 -0.73 7.00
C ILE A 71 0.11 0.37 7.33
N GLU A 72 1.02 0.07 8.25
CA GLU A 72 2.15 0.93 8.60
C GLU A 72 3.45 0.38 7.98
N LYS A 73 4.27 1.25 7.37
CA LYS A 73 5.61 0.90 6.92
C LYS A 73 6.62 1.24 8.01
N ARG A 74 7.33 0.22 8.50
CA ARG A 74 8.48 0.40 9.42
C ARG A 74 9.79 0.11 8.71
N VAL A 75 10.76 1.00 8.90
CA VAL A 75 12.13 0.84 8.40
C VAL A 75 13.01 0.46 9.57
N PHE A 76 13.73 -0.64 9.45
CA PHE A 76 14.67 -1.11 10.45
C PHE A 76 16.09 -0.83 9.95
N ALA A 77 16.97 -0.36 10.83
CA ALA A 77 18.36 -0.03 10.51
C ALA A 77 19.28 -1.27 10.38
N GLU A 78 18.71 -2.47 10.48
CA GLU A 78 19.43 -3.72 10.31
C GLU A 78 19.57 -4.08 8.82
N THR A 79 20.71 -4.66 8.47
CA THR A 79 20.87 -5.33 7.19
C THR A 79 19.90 -6.52 7.16
N PRO A 80 19.04 -6.67 6.12
CA PRO A 80 18.13 -7.80 6.04
C PRO A 80 18.92 -9.13 6.13
N PRO A 81 18.57 -10.06 7.05
CA PRO A 81 19.14 -11.40 7.06
C PRO A 81 18.63 -12.25 5.89
#